data_AF-Q0W2S7-F1
#
_entry.id   AF-Q0W2S7-F1
#
_cell.length_a   1.000
_cell.length_b   1.000
_cell.length_c   1.000
_cell.angle_alpha   90.00
_cell.angle_beta   90.00
_cell.angle_gamma   90.00
#
_symmetry.space_group_name_H-M   'P 1'
#
loop_
_entity.id
_entity.type
_entity.pdbx_description
1 polymer ?
#
loop_
_entity_poly.entity_id
_entity_poly.type
_entity_poly.pdbx_seq_one_letter_code
_entity_poly.pdbx_strand_id
1 'polypeptide(L)'
;MRNTNADDRDRIEIEKELRSTYYEAAESAARSRGAARVTAADVVAAKADMGSPLETAECLTKSYAGTLRRAGFWPRLAAFLIDNIIMVVASLIIMAPMFFVMAALDSPTDSAIPLAGNSMPVYTLAFALMFVTMISVIIIAFGYYIVLEGRYGYTAGKYLLGLKVLKTDGTKAGYKEALLRNLSKYINNLIVIDALIMLIFFNKEKQRGFDRIANTMVVHARG
;
A
#
# COMPACT_ATOMS: atom_id res chain seq x y z
N MET A 1 10.73 18.92 1.87
CA MET A 1 11.28 17.95 2.85
C MET A 1 10.43 16.69 2.79
N ARG A 2 10.93 15.60 2.16
CA ARG A 2 10.18 14.33 2.03
C ARG A 2 10.17 13.62 3.39
N ASN A 3 8.98 13.47 3.97
CA ASN A 3 8.79 12.84 5.27
C ASN A 3 8.90 11.31 5.14
N THR A 4 10.11 10.77 5.34
CA THR A 4 10.45 9.35 5.34
C THR A 4 10.06 8.71 6.67
N ASN A 5 8.76 8.52 6.92
CA ASN A 5 8.31 7.71 8.06
C ASN A 5 8.48 6.20 7.77
N ALA A 6 9.71 5.73 7.58
CA ALA A 6 10.03 4.32 7.78
C ALA A 6 9.60 3.91 9.21
N ASP A 7 9.05 2.69 9.36
CA ASP A 7 8.69 2.13 10.67
C ASP A 7 9.92 2.17 11.59
N ASP A 8 9.78 2.36 12.89
CA ASP A 8 10.94 2.56 13.78
C ASP A 8 11.93 1.39 13.72
N ARG A 9 11.45 0.18 13.42
CA ARG A 9 12.29 -1.00 13.18
C ARG A 9 13.04 -0.96 11.85
N ASP A 10 12.37 -0.56 10.76
CA ASP A 10 13.03 -0.36 9.45
C ASP A 10 14.16 0.68 9.59
N ARG A 11 13.97 1.72 10.42
CA ARG A 11 15.00 2.74 10.70
C ARG A 11 16.19 2.16 11.45
N ILE A 12 15.95 1.33 12.46
CA ILE A 12 17.02 0.70 13.26
C ILE A 12 17.85 -0.25 12.39
N GLU A 13 17.21 -1.02 11.52
CA GLU A 13 17.89 -1.95 10.62
C GLU A 13 18.74 -1.20 9.58
N ILE A 14 18.18 -0.16 8.96
CA ILE A 14 18.91 0.73 8.05
C ILE A 14 20.06 1.43 8.77
N GLU A 15 19.87 1.90 10.01
CA GLU A 15 20.94 2.53 10.79
C GLU A 15 22.06 1.54 11.14
N LYS A 16 21.71 0.29 11.48
CA LYS A 16 22.67 -0.77 11.78
C LYS A 16 23.51 -1.11 10.54
N GLU A 17 22.86 -1.28 9.40
CA GLU A 17 23.52 -1.58 8.12
C GLU A 17 24.40 -0.41 7.66
N LEU A 18 23.90 0.83 7.78
CA LEU A 18 24.71 2.04 7.58
C LEU A 18 25.95 2.03 8.46
N ARG A 19 25.79 1.81 9.77
CA ARG A 19 26.91 1.79 10.71
C ARG A 19 27.93 0.71 10.35
N SER A 20 27.50 -0.50 9.97
CA SER A 20 28.44 -1.54 9.56
C SER A 20 29.19 -1.16 8.28
N THR A 21 28.51 -0.62 7.28
CA THR A 21 29.16 -0.20 6.02
C THR A 21 30.15 0.94 6.25
N TYR A 22 29.79 1.93 7.07
CA TYR A 22 30.71 3.01 7.47
C TYR A 22 31.93 2.48 8.24
N TYR A 23 31.72 1.47 9.10
CA TYR A 23 32.80 0.88 9.88
C TYR A 23 33.73 0.03 9.00
N GLU A 24 33.19 -0.78 8.10
CA GLU A 24 33.97 -1.59 7.15
C GLU A 24 34.80 -0.72 6.20
N ALA A 25 34.22 0.37 5.69
CA ALA A 25 34.95 1.31 4.85
C ALA A 25 36.04 2.05 5.62
N ALA A 26 35.75 2.46 6.87
CA ALA A 26 36.77 3.06 7.75
C ALA A 26 37.86 2.06 8.13
N GLU A 27 37.53 0.78 8.27
CA GLU A 27 38.49 -0.30 8.50
C GLU A 27 39.35 -0.57 7.26
N SER A 28 38.75 -0.55 6.07
CA SER A 28 39.48 -0.65 4.79
C SER A 28 40.46 0.52 4.64
N ALA A 29 40.04 1.75 4.96
CA ALA A 29 40.90 2.92 4.96
C ALA A 29 42.01 2.85 6.02
N ALA A 30 41.73 2.31 7.20
CA ALA A 30 42.74 2.07 8.23
C ALA A 30 43.76 0.98 7.81
N ARG A 31 43.29 -0.07 7.14
CA ARG A 31 44.16 -1.15 6.62
C ARG A 31 45.03 -0.70 5.46
N SER A 32 44.53 0.15 4.56
CA SER A 32 45.30 0.65 3.41
C SER A 32 46.50 1.53 3.84
N ARG A 33 46.41 2.15 5.01
CA ARG A 33 47.53 2.86 5.67
C ARG A 33 48.30 2.03 6.70
N GLY A 34 48.02 0.73 6.80
CA GLY A 34 48.72 -0.22 7.68
C GLY A 34 48.42 -0.08 9.18
N ALA A 35 47.32 0.57 9.56
CA ALA A 35 46.95 0.80 10.95
C ALA A 35 46.07 -0.32 11.52
N ALA A 36 46.39 -0.78 12.74
CA ALA A 36 45.61 -1.80 13.46
C ALA A 36 44.33 -1.26 14.14
N ARG A 37 44.12 0.06 14.13
CA ARG A 37 42.97 0.73 14.75
C ARG A 37 42.39 1.79 13.83
N VAL A 38 41.07 1.85 13.77
CA VAL A 38 40.32 2.88 13.03
C VAL A 38 40.43 4.21 13.77
N THR A 39 40.82 5.26 13.06
CA THR A 39 40.92 6.63 13.58
C THR A 39 39.84 7.53 12.97
N ALA A 40 39.60 8.70 13.59
CA ALA A 40 38.63 9.67 13.08
C ALA A 40 38.93 10.12 11.64
N ALA A 41 40.21 10.18 11.25
CA ALA A 41 40.63 10.48 9.89
C ALA A 41 40.22 9.40 8.88
N ASP A 42 40.23 8.13 9.30
CA ASP A 42 39.82 6.98 8.46
C ASP A 42 38.32 7.00 8.19
N VAL A 43 37.51 7.43 9.18
CA VAL A 43 36.06 7.60 9.04
C VAL A 43 35.75 8.77 8.09
N VAL A 44 36.51 9.87 8.16
CA VAL A 44 36.35 11.02 7.26
C VAL A 44 36.77 10.67 5.84
N ALA A 45 37.86 9.92 5.66
CA ALA A 45 38.31 9.43 4.36
C ALA A 45 37.31 8.44 3.76
N ALA A 46 36.82 7.48 4.54
CA ALA A 46 35.78 6.55 4.11
C ALA A 46 34.49 7.26 3.69
N LYS A 47 34.09 8.31 4.42
CA LYS A 47 32.95 9.15 4.06
C LYS A 47 33.18 9.95 2.77
N ALA A 48 34.41 10.37 2.49
CA ALA A 48 34.77 11.07 1.26
C ALA A 48 34.77 10.15 0.03
N ASP A 49 35.11 8.86 0.21
CA ASP A 49 35.20 7.86 -0.86
C ASP A 49 33.83 7.24 -1.23
N MET A 50 32.85 7.27 -0.33
CA MET A 50 31.49 6.72 -0.56
C MET A 50 30.58 7.55 -1.50
N GLY A 51 31.09 8.64 -2.07
CA GLY A 51 30.32 9.53 -2.95
C GLY A 51 29.34 10.43 -2.20
N SER A 52 28.36 11.00 -2.91
CA SER A 52 27.38 11.89 -2.28
C SER A 52 26.47 11.11 -1.31
N PRO A 53 26.01 11.72 -0.21
CA PRO A 53 25.11 11.05 0.76
C PRO A 53 23.83 10.47 0.13
N LEU A 54 23.40 11.00 -1.02
CA LEU A 54 22.25 10.51 -1.77
C LEU A 54 22.57 9.20 -2.51
N GLU A 55 23.73 9.09 -3.15
CA GLU A 55 24.16 7.88 -3.85
C GLU A 55 24.37 6.72 -2.88
N THR A 56 24.96 6.98 -1.71
CA THR A 56 25.12 5.94 -0.67
C THR A 56 23.75 5.45 -0.18
N ALA A 57 22.79 6.36 0.03
CA ALA A 57 21.44 6.00 0.46
C ALA A 57 20.69 5.21 -0.61
N GLU A 58 20.82 5.57 -1.89
CA GLU A 58 20.22 4.82 -3.01
C GLU A 58 20.81 3.42 -3.13
N CYS A 59 22.13 3.28 -3.01
CA CYS A 59 22.82 1.98 -3.05
C CYS A 59 22.33 1.05 -1.93
N LEU A 60 22.24 1.58 -0.71
CA LEU A 60 21.76 0.83 0.46
C LEU A 60 20.29 0.45 0.34
N THR A 61 19.42 1.38 -0.07
CA THR A 61 17.99 1.08 -0.23
C THR A 61 17.78 0.00 -1.29
N LYS A 62 18.56 0.03 -2.37
CA LYS A 62 18.53 -0.99 -3.43
C LYS A 62 19.07 -2.34 -2.95
N SER A 63 20.12 -2.37 -2.13
CA SER A 63 20.63 -3.57 -1.48
C SER A 63 19.57 -4.20 -0.58
N TYR A 64 19.00 -3.39 0.33
CA TYR A 64 17.89 -3.77 1.21
C TYR A 64 16.67 -4.27 0.42
N ALA A 65 16.31 -3.61 -0.69
CA ALA A 65 15.22 -4.07 -1.55
C ALA A 65 15.43 -5.49 -2.09
N GLY A 66 16.69 -5.90 -2.29
CA GLY A 66 17.07 -7.24 -2.72
C GLY A 66 16.93 -8.31 -1.63
N THR A 67 17.05 -7.95 -0.36
CA THR A 67 16.92 -8.89 0.79
C THR A 67 15.47 -9.15 1.17
N LEU A 68 14.54 -8.28 0.77
CA LEU A 68 13.13 -8.38 1.12
C LEU A 68 12.43 -9.61 0.53
N ARG A 69 11.74 -10.38 1.40
CA ARG A 69 10.96 -11.54 0.99
C ARG A 69 9.68 -11.12 0.24
N ARG A 70 9.68 -11.33 -1.08
CA ARG A 70 8.53 -11.03 -1.94
C ARG A 70 7.35 -11.98 -1.67
N ALA A 71 6.16 -11.38 -1.54
CA ALA A 71 4.90 -12.10 -1.35
C ALA A 71 4.39 -12.64 -2.68
N GLY A 72 4.11 -13.95 -2.73
CA GLY A 72 3.57 -14.64 -3.90
C GLY A 72 2.09 -14.37 -4.16
N PHE A 73 1.48 -15.18 -5.01
CA PHE A 73 0.06 -15.03 -5.37
C PHE A 73 -0.89 -15.25 -4.19
N TRP A 74 -0.75 -16.36 -3.45
CA TRP A 74 -1.71 -16.76 -2.41
C TRP A 74 -1.90 -15.76 -1.27
N PRO A 75 -0.83 -15.20 -0.65
CA PRO A 75 -1.01 -14.17 0.38
C PRO A 75 -1.70 -12.91 -0.17
N ARG A 76 -1.47 -12.57 -1.44
CA ARG A 76 -2.12 -11.43 -2.09
C ARG A 76 -3.59 -11.71 -2.38
N LEU A 77 -3.92 -12.94 -2.78
CA LEU A 77 -5.31 -13.36 -2.97
C LEU A 77 -6.05 -13.33 -1.64
N ALA A 78 -5.48 -13.91 -0.58
CA ALA A 78 -6.07 -13.86 0.76
C ALA A 78 -6.29 -12.43 1.25
N ALA A 79 -5.31 -11.53 1.07
CA ALA A 79 -5.46 -10.12 1.41
C ALA A 79 -6.60 -9.47 0.62
N PHE A 80 -6.70 -9.76 -0.68
CA PHE A 80 -7.77 -9.26 -1.53
C PHE A 80 -9.15 -9.77 -1.09
N LEU A 81 -9.28 -11.04 -0.70
CA LEU A 81 -10.54 -11.58 -0.20
C LEU A 81 -10.97 -10.91 1.12
N ILE A 82 -10.02 -10.68 2.03
CA ILE A 82 -10.29 -9.93 3.28
C ILE A 82 -10.72 -8.50 2.96
N ASP A 83 -10.01 -7.81 2.07
CA ASP A 83 -10.39 -6.46 1.62
C ASP A 83 -11.79 -6.46 1.00
N ASN A 84 -12.17 -7.48 0.22
CA ASN A 84 -13.53 -7.59 -0.34
C ASN A 84 -14.59 -7.74 0.76
N ILE A 85 -14.35 -8.56 1.78
CA ILE A 85 -15.28 -8.70 2.91
C ILE A 85 -15.44 -7.35 3.64
N ILE A 86 -14.33 -6.66 3.92
CA ILE A 86 -14.34 -5.34 4.56
C ILE A 86 -15.13 -4.34 3.72
N MET A 87 -14.91 -4.33 2.40
CA MET A 87 -15.61 -3.43 1.49
C MET A 87 -17.10 -3.74 1.38
N VAL A 88 -17.49 -5.02 1.38
CA VAL A 88 -18.90 -5.43 1.41
C VAL A 88 -19.57 -5.00 2.70
N VAL A 89 -18.96 -5.27 3.86
CA VAL A 89 -19.50 -4.85 5.16
C VAL A 89 -19.63 -3.33 5.25
N ALA A 90 -18.61 -2.58 4.83
CA ALA A 90 -18.66 -1.13 4.78
C ALA A 90 -19.78 -0.62 3.87
N SER A 91 -19.96 -1.25 2.69
CA SER A 91 -21.03 -0.89 1.75
C SER A 91 -22.42 -1.18 2.33
N LEU A 92 -22.60 -2.30 3.03
CA LEU A 92 -23.85 -2.64 3.70
C LEU A 92 -24.21 -1.62 4.80
N ILE A 93 -23.23 -1.20 5.61
CA ILE A 93 -23.44 -0.18 6.64
C ILE A 93 -23.87 1.15 6.00
N ILE A 94 -23.24 1.54 4.90
CA ILE A 94 -23.56 2.77 4.17
C ILE A 94 -24.95 2.69 3.51
N MET A 95 -25.34 1.51 3.03
CA MET A 95 -26.65 1.27 2.42
C MET A 95 -27.77 1.00 3.44
N ALA A 96 -27.47 0.67 4.70
CA ALA A 96 -28.46 0.34 5.71
C ALA A 96 -29.54 1.42 5.91
N PRO A 97 -29.22 2.73 5.98
CA PRO A 97 -30.24 3.78 6.05
C PRO A 97 -31.15 3.81 4.82
N MET A 98 -30.59 3.55 3.63
CA MET A 98 -31.37 3.46 2.40
C MET A 98 -32.32 2.26 2.44
N PHE A 99 -31.86 1.08 2.85
CA PHE A 99 -32.71 -0.11 2.99
C PHE A 99 -33.84 0.12 3.98
N PHE A 100 -33.56 0.78 5.11
CA PHE A 100 -34.58 1.13 6.09
C PHE A 100 -35.63 2.07 5.51
N VAL A 101 -35.22 3.14 4.81
CA VAL A 101 -36.15 4.07 4.16
C VAL A 101 -36.99 3.36 3.10
N MET A 102 -36.39 2.53 2.25
CA MET A 102 -37.14 1.81 1.20
C MET A 102 -38.13 0.81 1.80
N ALA A 103 -37.74 0.08 2.84
CA ALA A 103 -38.65 -0.84 3.55
C ALA A 103 -39.82 -0.10 4.22
N ALA A 104 -39.58 1.12 4.75
CA ALA A 104 -40.62 1.96 5.33
C ALA A 104 -41.58 2.55 4.27
N LEU A 105 -41.12 2.72 3.02
CA LEU A 105 -41.96 3.17 1.90
C LEU A 105 -42.81 2.04 1.29
N ASP A 106 -42.32 0.80 1.37
CA ASP A 106 -42.99 -0.40 0.82
C ASP A 106 -43.90 -1.10 1.85
N SER A 107 -43.88 -0.66 3.12
CA SER A 107 -44.69 -1.27 4.17
C SER A 107 -46.19 -1.02 3.95
N PRO A 108 -47.05 -2.06 3.90
CA PRO A 108 -48.50 -1.93 3.66
C PRO A 108 -49.29 -1.37 4.86
N THR A 109 -48.61 -0.86 5.88
CA THR A 109 -49.20 -0.33 7.12
C THR A 109 -48.98 1.18 7.21
N ASP A 110 -49.93 1.89 7.83
CA ASP A 110 -49.88 3.30 8.26
C ASP A 110 -48.74 3.61 9.27
N SER A 111 -47.54 3.08 9.04
CA SER A 111 -46.35 3.34 9.83
C SER A 111 -45.76 4.69 9.42
N ALA A 112 -46.20 5.70 10.17
CA ALA A 112 -45.66 7.04 10.20
C ALA A 112 -44.15 7.04 10.45
N ILE A 113 -43.37 7.12 9.37
CA ILE A 113 -42.48 8.27 9.31
C ILE A 113 -43.43 9.45 9.08
N PRO A 114 -43.62 10.39 10.03
CA PRO A 114 -44.49 11.54 9.84
C PRO A 114 -43.83 12.52 8.86
N LEU A 115 -43.64 12.07 7.62
CA LEU A 115 -43.16 12.87 6.51
C LEU A 115 -44.38 13.52 5.86
N ALA A 116 -44.93 14.47 6.62
CA ALA A 116 -45.88 15.52 6.23
C ALA A 116 -46.64 15.29 4.92
N GLY A 117 -47.77 14.54 4.97
CA GLY A 117 -49.00 14.70 4.17
C GLY A 117 -48.94 14.88 2.64
N ASN A 118 -47.76 14.81 2.04
CA ASN A 118 -47.49 15.19 0.67
C ASN A 118 -46.52 14.14 0.14
N SER A 119 -46.98 13.30 -0.79
CA SER A 119 -46.21 12.16 -1.29
C SER A 119 -44.98 12.59 -2.11
N MET A 120 -45.00 13.78 -2.72
CA MET A 120 -43.92 14.27 -3.58
C MET A 120 -42.57 14.51 -2.84
N PRO A 121 -42.51 15.23 -1.70
CA PRO A 121 -41.27 15.42 -0.94
C PRO A 121 -40.62 14.12 -0.43
N VAL A 122 -41.42 13.09 -0.12
CA VAL A 122 -40.91 11.81 0.41
C VAL A 122 -40.09 11.06 -0.64
N TYR A 123 -40.64 10.93 -1.85
CA TYR A 123 -39.91 10.31 -2.96
C TYR A 123 -38.67 11.12 -3.34
N THR A 124 -38.76 12.46 -3.33
CA THR A 124 -37.58 13.32 -3.57
C THR A 124 -36.46 13.06 -2.57
N LEU A 125 -36.78 12.93 -1.27
CA LEU A 125 -35.78 12.63 -0.25
C LEU A 125 -35.18 11.22 -0.42
N ALA A 126 -36.02 10.22 -0.74
CA ALA A 126 -35.56 8.85 -0.98
C ALA A 126 -34.62 8.77 -2.20
N PHE A 127 -34.93 9.46 -3.29
CA PHE A 127 -34.06 9.57 -4.46
C PHE A 127 -32.73 10.28 -4.14
N ALA A 128 -32.79 11.38 -3.38
CA ALA A 128 -31.58 12.10 -2.96
C ALA A 128 -30.67 11.21 -2.08
N LEU A 129 -31.25 10.49 -1.11
CA LEU A 129 -30.52 9.54 -0.27
C LEU A 129 -29.90 8.41 -1.11
N MET A 130 -30.65 7.82 -2.03
CA MET A 130 -30.12 6.79 -2.94
C MET A 130 -28.92 7.32 -3.75
N PHE A 131 -29.03 8.53 -4.28
CA PHE A 131 -27.96 9.14 -5.07
C PHE A 131 -26.70 9.38 -4.23
N VAL A 132 -26.86 9.94 -3.02
CA VAL A 132 -25.75 10.17 -2.08
C VAL A 132 -25.09 8.85 -1.65
N THR A 133 -25.88 7.83 -1.32
CA THR A 133 -25.38 6.50 -0.96
C THR A 133 -24.60 5.86 -2.11
N MET A 134 -25.14 5.90 -3.33
CA MET A 134 -24.45 5.37 -4.53
C MET A 134 -23.13 6.07 -4.80
N ILE A 135 -23.10 7.41 -4.78
CA ILE A 135 -21.87 8.18 -4.96
C ILE A 135 -20.85 7.82 -3.88
N SER A 136 -21.30 7.72 -2.62
CA SER A 136 -20.42 7.40 -1.49
C SER A 136 -19.74 6.03 -1.66
N VAL A 137 -20.50 5.02 -2.09
CA VAL A 137 -19.98 3.66 -2.34
C VAL A 137 -18.94 3.68 -3.47
N ILE A 138 -19.21 4.40 -4.57
CA ILE A 138 -18.27 4.54 -5.68
C ILE A 138 -16.97 5.21 -5.21
N ILE A 139 -17.07 6.34 -4.51
CA ILE A 139 -15.89 7.07 -4.01
C ILE A 139 -15.04 6.17 -3.11
N ILE A 140 -15.67 5.41 -2.21
CA ILE A 140 -14.94 4.51 -1.30
C ILE A 140 -14.30 3.35 -2.07
N ALA A 141 -15.00 2.75 -3.03
CA ALA A 141 -14.47 1.66 -3.85
C ALA A 141 -13.22 2.05 -4.65
N PHE A 142 -13.21 3.24 -5.26
CA PHE A 142 -12.07 3.75 -6.01
C PHE A 142 -10.98 4.36 -5.10
N GLY A 143 -11.38 5.02 -4.02
CA GLY A 143 -10.47 5.71 -3.10
C GLY A 143 -9.71 4.76 -2.18
N TYR A 144 -10.35 3.69 -1.70
CA TYR A 144 -9.82 2.80 -0.66
C TYR A 144 -8.40 2.29 -0.97
N TYR A 145 -8.22 1.68 -2.15
CA TYR A 145 -6.93 1.12 -2.53
C TYR A 145 -5.85 2.18 -2.78
N ILE A 146 -6.23 3.28 -3.44
CA ILE A 146 -5.28 4.34 -3.82
C ILE A 146 -4.79 5.07 -2.58
N VAL A 147 -5.72 5.45 -1.69
CA VAL A 147 -5.41 6.25 -0.50
C VAL A 147 -4.59 5.43 0.48
N LEU A 148 -5.05 4.21 0.82
CA LEU A 148 -4.36 3.40 1.82
C LEU A 148 -2.98 2.96 1.35
N GLU A 149 -2.87 2.48 0.12
CA GLU A 149 -1.58 2.03 -0.39
C GLU A 149 -0.64 3.20 -0.71
N GLY A 150 -1.16 4.34 -1.17
CA GLY A 150 -0.34 5.53 -1.42
C GLY A 150 0.15 6.21 -0.14
N ARG A 151 -0.62 6.12 0.97
CA ARG A 151 -0.25 6.74 2.25
C ARG A 151 0.55 5.83 3.16
N TYR A 152 0.16 4.56 3.25
CA TYR A 152 0.68 3.60 4.23
C TYR A 152 1.45 2.44 3.58
N GLY A 153 1.24 2.18 2.29
CA GLY A 153 1.83 1.02 1.60
C GLY A 153 1.08 -0.28 1.84
N TYR A 154 -0.13 -0.26 2.42
CA TYR A 154 -0.94 -1.46 2.62
C TYR A 154 -2.42 -1.10 2.70
N THR A 155 -3.28 -2.06 2.37
CA THR A 155 -4.72 -2.05 2.70
C THR A 155 -4.96 -2.76 4.03
N ALA A 156 -6.19 -2.73 4.55
CA ALA A 156 -6.52 -3.42 5.80
C ALA A 156 -6.25 -4.94 5.70
N GLY A 157 -6.67 -5.60 4.62
CA GLY A 157 -6.38 -7.03 4.40
C GLY A 157 -4.89 -7.34 4.31
N LYS A 158 -4.13 -6.47 3.65
CA LYS A 158 -2.65 -6.59 3.58
C LYS A 158 -2.00 -6.39 4.94
N TYR A 159 -2.46 -5.40 5.70
CA TYR A 159 -1.96 -5.14 7.05
C TYR A 159 -2.16 -6.36 7.96
N LEU A 160 -3.37 -6.95 7.93
CA LEU A 160 -3.69 -8.14 8.70
C LEU A 160 -2.80 -9.35 8.35
N LEU A 161 -2.45 -9.50 7.08
CA LEU A 161 -1.55 -10.56 6.61
C LEU A 161 -0.06 -10.19 6.65
N GLY A 162 0.29 -9.03 7.22
CA GLY A 162 1.68 -8.58 7.31
C GLY A 162 2.34 -8.35 5.94
N LEU A 163 1.60 -7.81 4.98
CA LEU A 163 2.06 -7.49 3.62
C LEU A 163 2.22 -5.98 3.45
N LYS A 164 3.26 -5.57 2.73
CA LYS A 164 3.58 -4.15 2.45
C LYS A 164 3.95 -3.97 0.99
N VAL A 165 3.54 -2.84 0.43
CA VAL A 165 3.80 -2.41 -0.94
C VAL A 165 4.93 -1.39 -0.90
N LEU A 166 5.97 -1.68 -1.66
CA LEU A 166 7.13 -0.81 -1.83
C LEU A 166 7.40 -0.64 -3.33
N LYS A 167 8.21 0.35 -3.66
CA LYS A 167 8.85 0.43 -4.97
C LYS A 167 9.92 -0.64 -5.12
N THR A 168 10.31 -0.97 -6.34
CA THR A 168 11.38 -1.95 -6.61
C THR A 168 12.74 -1.52 -6.08
N ASP A 169 12.92 -0.22 -5.80
CA ASP A 169 14.10 0.35 -5.15
C ASP A 169 14.04 0.28 -3.61
N GLY A 170 12.97 -0.30 -3.03
CA GLY A 170 12.78 -0.43 -1.58
C GLY A 170 12.11 0.79 -0.92
N THR A 171 11.94 1.89 -1.64
CA THR A 171 11.28 3.08 -1.12
C THR A 171 9.75 2.93 -1.07
N LYS A 172 9.06 3.86 -0.41
CA LYS A 172 7.60 3.82 -0.31
C LYS A 172 6.92 4.09 -1.65
N ALA A 173 5.88 3.31 -1.95
CA ALA A 173 4.96 3.62 -3.04
C ALA A 173 4.15 4.88 -2.69
N GLY A 174 4.02 5.82 -3.64
CA GLY A 174 3.17 6.99 -3.51
C GLY A 174 1.82 6.77 -4.20
N TYR A 175 1.02 7.83 -4.29
CA TYR A 175 -0.32 7.77 -4.90
C TYR A 175 -0.28 7.43 -6.39
N LYS A 176 0.74 7.90 -7.13
CA LYS A 176 0.90 7.59 -8.56
C LYS A 176 1.09 6.08 -8.76
N GLU A 177 1.98 5.49 -7.98
CA GLU A 177 2.28 4.06 -8.05
C GLU A 177 1.08 3.24 -7.56
N ALA A 178 0.40 3.69 -6.50
CA ALA A 178 -0.83 3.05 -6.02
C ALA A 178 -1.94 3.08 -7.08
N LEU A 179 -2.15 4.20 -7.78
CA LEU A 179 -3.12 4.31 -8.86
C LEU A 179 -2.80 3.34 -10.00
N LEU A 180 -1.58 3.41 -10.54
CA LEU A 180 -1.15 2.56 -11.66
C LEU A 180 -1.27 1.08 -11.31
N ARG A 181 -0.83 0.68 -10.11
CA ARG A 181 -0.85 -0.71 -9.67
C ARG A 181 -2.25 -1.27 -9.42
N ASN A 182 -3.23 -0.42 -9.14
CA ASN A 182 -4.62 -0.85 -8.92
C ASN A 182 -5.50 -0.65 -10.15
N LEU A 183 -4.96 -0.17 -11.27
CA LEU A 183 -5.74 0.07 -12.48
C LEU A 183 -6.40 -1.21 -13.01
N SER A 184 -5.75 -2.37 -12.83
CA SER A 184 -6.34 -3.67 -13.17
C SER A 184 -7.60 -4.03 -12.37
N LYS A 185 -7.83 -3.41 -11.21
CA LYS A 185 -9.04 -3.62 -10.39
C LYS A 185 -10.25 -2.82 -10.89
N TYR A 186 -10.01 -1.73 -11.62
CA TYR A 186 -11.07 -0.86 -12.11
C TYR A 186 -11.53 -1.22 -13.52
N ILE A 187 -10.72 -1.97 -14.26
CA ILE A 187 -11.01 -2.39 -15.62
C ILE A 187 -11.50 -3.84 -15.59
N ASN A 188 -12.82 -4.06 -15.47
CA ASN A 188 -13.48 -5.37 -15.60
C ASN A 188 -12.69 -6.58 -14.98
N ASN A 189 -12.73 -7.76 -15.61
CA ASN A 189 -12.01 -8.97 -15.19
C ASN A 189 -10.47 -8.87 -15.34
N LEU A 190 -9.91 -7.68 -15.56
CA LEU A 190 -8.48 -7.50 -15.83
C LEU A 190 -7.62 -7.81 -14.60
N ILE A 191 -8.18 -7.71 -13.38
CA ILE A 191 -7.51 -8.17 -12.16
C ILE A 191 -7.15 -9.67 -12.21
N VAL A 192 -8.03 -10.49 -12.80
CA VAL A 192 -7.82 -11.93 -12.94
C VAL A 192 -6.71 -12.18 -13.97
N ILE A 193 -6.76 -11.47 -15.10
CA ILE A 193 -5.73 -11.54 -16.14
C ILE A 193 -4.36 -11.11 -15.59
N ASP A 194 -4.29 -9.99 -14.87
CA ASP A 194 -3.07 -9.48 -14.24
C ASP A 194 -2.48 -10.45 -13.20
N ALA A 195 -3.34 -11.13 -12.45
CA ALA A 195 -2.93 -12.18 -11.52
C ALA A 195 -2.45 -13.46 -12.23
N LEU A 196 -3.10 -13.86 -13.33
CA LEU A 196 -2.67 -14.99 -14.16
C LEU A 196 -1.33 -14.71 -14.84
N ILE A 197 -1.11 -13.48 -15.32
CA ILE A 197 0.17 -13.06 -15.89
C ILE A 197 1.31 -13.24 -14.88
N MET A 198 1.08 -12.90 -13.61
CA MET A 198 2.05 -13.15 -12.55
C MET A 198 2.36 -14.64 -12.38
N LEU A 199 1.33 -15.50 -12.36
CA LEU A 199 1.51 -16.94 -12.15
C LEU A 199 2.21 -17.62 -13.33
N ILE A 200 1.94 -17.18 -14.55
CA ILE A 200 2.43 -17.81 -15.78
C ILE A 200 3.82 -17.26 -16.16
N PHE A 201 3.98 -15.93 -16.15
CA PHE A 201 5.18 -15.28 -16.71
C PHE A 201 6.16 -14.77 -15.64
N PHE A 202 5.67 -14.39 -14.46
CA PHE A 202 6.48 -13.69 -13.45
C PHE A 202 6.44 -14.35 -12.07
N ASN A 203 6.34 -15.69 -12.05
CA ASN A 203 6.20 -16.43 -10.81
C ASN A 203 7.48 -16.37 -9.95
N LYS A 204 8.65 -16.27 -10.61
CA LYS A 204 9.95 -16.16 -9.94
C LYS A 204 10.11 -14.80 -9.26
N GLU A 205 9.77 -13.73 -9.96
CA GLU A 205 9.86 -12.34 -9.49
C GLU A 205 8.73 -11.99 -8.51
N LYS A 206 7.67 -12.81 -8.50
CA LYS A 206 6.44 -12.62 -7.73
C LYS A 206 5.86 -11.23 -7.94
N GLN A 207 5.78 -10.76 -9.19
CA GLN A 207 5.35 -9.40 -9.54
C GLN A 207 4.23 -9.47 -10.58
N ARG A 208 3.15 -8.68 -10.42
CA ARG A 208 2.07 -8.58 -11.42
C ARG A 208 2.45 -7.67 -12.57
N GLY A 209 1.71 -7.75 -13.68
CA GLY A 209 1.93 -6.89 -14.84
C GLY A 209 1.82 -5.40 -14.47
N PHE A 210 0.76 -5.01 -13.76
CA PHE A 210 0.59 -3.63 -13.31
C PHE A 210 1.54 -3.25 -12.17
N ASP A 211 2.00 -4.22 -11.37
CA ASP A 211 3.07 -3.97 -10.40
C ASP A 211 4.38 -3.56 -11.11
N ARG A 212 4.67 -4.19 -12.25
CA ARG A 212 5.87 -3.90 -13.07
C ARG A 212 5.76 -2.54 -13.76
N ILE A 213 4.59 -2.21 -14.32
CA ILE A 213 4.32 -0.88 -14.89
C ILE A 213 4.47 0.22 -13.83
N ALA A 214 4.03 -0.07 -12.59
CA ALA A 214 4.13 0.86 -11.47
C ALA A 214 5.50 0.88 -10.78
N ASN A 215 6.46 0.04 -11.19
CA ASN A 215 7.75 -0.17 -10.50
C ASN A 215 7.58 -0.48 -9.00
N THR A 216 6.66 -1.38 -8.68
CA THR A 216 6.31 -1.75 -7.30
C THR A 216 6.44 -3.25 -7.05
N MET A 217 6.61 -3.62 -5.79
CA MET A 217 6.62 -5.00 -5.31
C MET A 217 5.82 -5.10 -4.01
N VAL A 218 5.33 -6.31 -3.71
CA VAL A 218 4.71 -6.62 -2.41
C VAL A 218 5.61 -7.58 -1.66
N VAL A 219 5.91 -7.23 -0.42
CA VAL A 219 6.82 -7.94 0.47
C VAL A 219 6.13 -8.32 1.77
N HIS A 220 6.68 -9.29 2.50
CA HIS A 220 6.28 -9.55 3.87
C HIS A 220 6.92 -8.51 4.80
N ALA A 221 6.11 -7.80 5.58
CA ALA A 221 6.56 -6.84 6.60
C ALA A 221 6.97 -7.51 7.92
N ARG A 222 6.61 -8.80 8.09
CA ARG A 222 7.03 -9.66 9.20
C ARG A 222 7.76 -10.84 8.60
N GLY A 223 9.09 -10.77 8.60
CA GLY A 223 10.01 -11.80 8.13
C GLY A 223 11.18 -11.84 9.07
#